data_AF-A0A7V6ZWD8-F1
#
_entry.id   AF-A0A7V6ZWD8-F1
#
_cell.length_a   1.000
_cell.length_b   1.000
_cell.length_c   1.000
_cell.angle_alpha   90.00
_cell.angle_beta   90.00
_cell.angle_gamma   90.00
#
_symmetry.space_group_name_H-M   'P 1'
#
loop_
_entity.id
_entity.type
_entity.pdbx_description
1 polymer ?
#
loop_
_entity_poly.entity_id
_entity_poly.type
_entity_poly.pdbx_seq_one_letter_code
_entity_poly.pdbx_strand_id
1 'polypeptide(L)'
;MNRKQLRSLTPEEAWKFFNAEGETVEGFISEFVDDGYEMTDIKTMVRIFASETPITLEHPVLQEDIEFLAGLFEKHIMDHIEKIGGFDKLRLMTHDELMKRWDEGVADLFYAMEQRGYIIKNPRIKQMVEEKYHRKGGSCSNV
;
A
#
# COMPACT_ATOMS: atom_id res chain seq x y z
N MET A 1 15.44 11.92 0.49
CA MET A 1 15.58 12.06 1.96
C MET A 1 17.01 11.73 2.33
N ASN A 2 17.62 12.35 3.35
CA ASN A 2 18.94 11.98 3.87
C ASN A 2 18.82 11.27 5.24
N ARG A 3 19.90 10.67 5.73
CA ARG A 3 19.88 9.93 7.01
C ARG A 3 19.42 10.74 8.21
N LYS A 4 19.79 12.03 8.31
CA LYS A 4 19.36 12.90 9.41
C LYS A 4 17.85 13.12 9.38
N GLN A 5 17.28 13.32 8.19
CA GLN A 5 15.84 13.46 7.98
C GLN A 5 15.10 12.16 8.30
N LEU A 6 15.64 11.02 7.86
CA LEU A 6 15.09 9.69 8.17
C LEU A 6 15.02 9.47 9.68
N ARG A 7 16.09 9.80 10.40
CA ARG A 7 16.19 9.64 11.86
C ARG A 7 15.34 10.64 12.66
N SER A 8 14.75 11.64 12.01
CA SER A 8 13.81 12.56 12.65
C SER A 8 12.34 12.19 12.45
N LEU A 9 12.05 11.14 11.67
CA LEU A 9 10.67 10.73 11.40
C LEU A 9 9.98 10.21 12.67
N THR A 10 8.74 10.62 12.84
CA THR A 10 7.78 9.96 13.73
C THR A 10 7.21 8.70 13.07
N PRO A 11 6.56 7.80 13.84
CA PRO A 11 5.88 6.62 13.29
C PRO A 11 4.89 6.97 12.17
N GLU A 12 4.06 8.01 12.36
CA GLU A 12 3.07 8.44 11.36
C GLU A 12 3.72 9.01 10.10
N GLU A 13 4.77 9.81 10.24
CA GLU A 13 5.49 10.37 9.09
C GLU A 13 6.21 9.29 8.29
N ALA A 14 6.83 8.31 8.97
CA ALA A 14 7.44 7.17 8.32
C ALA A 14 6.38 6.35 7.56
N TRP A 15 5.24 6.05 8.18
CA TRP A 15 4.15 5.34 7.52
C TRP A 15 3.69 6.03 6.24
N LYS A 16 3.40 7.33 6.32
CA LYS A 16 2.94 8.13 5.17
C LYS A 16 3.97 8.28 4.07
N PHE A 17 5.26 8.36 4.43
CA PHE A 17 6.31 8.55 3.44
C PHE A 17 6.58 7.27 2.63
N PHE A 18 6.58 6.12 3.29
CA PHE A 18 7.02 4.85 2.70
C PHE A 18 5.88 3.99 2.16
N ASN A 19 4.62 4.27 2.51
CA ASN A 19 3.47 3.58 1.93
C ASN A 19 2.81 4.41 0.83
N ALA A 20 2.06 3.72 -0.04
CA ALA A 20 1.20 4.38 -1.01
C ALA A 20 0.14 5.24 -0.33
N GLU A 21 -0.26 6.32 -0.99
CA GLU A 21 -1.35 7.16 -0.51
C GLU A 21 -2.63 6.33 -0.35
N GLY A 22 -3.28 6.44 0.81
CA GLY A 22 -4.49 5.68 1.14
C GLY A 22 -4.23 4.28 1.71
N GLU A 23 -2.99 3.83 1.84
CA GLU A 23 -2.70 2.56 2.51
C GLU A 23 -3.09 2.60 3.99
N THR A 24 -3.66 1.48 4.46
CA THR A 24 -4.18 1.31 5.81
C THR A 24 -3.41 0.22 6.54
N VAL A 25 -3.46 0.21 7.87
CA VAL A 25 -2.83 -0.84 8.67
C VAL A 25 -3.44 -2.21 8.34
N GLU A 26 -4.77 -2.27 8.20
CA GLU A 26 -5.47 -3.49 7.81
C GLU A 26 -5.07 -3.95 6.40
N GLY A 27 -4.98 -3.04 5.43
CA GLY A 27 -4.54 -3.35 4.07
C GLY A 27 -3.11 -3.88 4.01
N PHE A 28 -2.19 -3.27 4.78
CA PHE A 28 -0.83 -3.74 4.94
C PHE A 28 -0.77 -5.15 5.54
N ILE A 29 -1.46 -5.39 6.67
CA ILE A 29 -1.47 -6.71 7.33
C ILE A 29 -2.11 -7.75 6.41
N SER A 30 -3.13 -7.38 5.64
CA SER A 30 -3.83 -8.30 4.73
C SER A 30 -2.91 -8.87 3.67
N GLU A 31 -2.03 -8.07 3.06
CA GLU A 31 -1.05 -8.54 2.07
C GLU A 31 -0.13 -9.61 2.68
N PHE A 32 0.42 -9.36 3.88
CA PHE A 32 1.25 -10.36 4.56
C PHE A 32 0.47 -11.61 4.96
N VAL A 33 -0.79 -11.47 5.39
CA VAL A 33 -1.61 -12.63 5.72
C VAL A 33 -1.94 -13.46 4.48
N ASP A 34 -2.20 -12.83 3.33
CA ASP A 34 -2.41 -13.50 2.04
C ASP A 34 -1.16 -14.27 1.59
N ASP A 35 0.03 -13.72 1.86
CA ASP A 35 1.32 -14.38 1.66
C ASP A 35 1.62 -15.51 2.68
N GLY A 36 0.73 -15.74 3.64
CA GLY A 36 0.80 -16.86 4.60
C GLY A 36 1.48 -16.54 5.93
N TYR A 37 1.68 -15.27 6.26
CA TYR A 37 2.20 -14.87 7.57
C TYR A 37 1.09 -14.82 8.63
N GLU A 38 1.45 -15.14 9.88
CA GLU A 38 0.53 -15.04 11.01
C GLU A 38 0.16 -13.58 11.28
N MET A 39 -1.15 -13.27 11.35
CA MET A 39 -1.67 -11.91 11.54
C MET A 39 -1.05 -11.17 12.74
N THR A 40 -0.66 -11.89 13.79
CA THR A 40 -0.10 -11.30 15.01
C THR A 40 1.41 -11.07 14.95
N ASP A 41 2.12 -11.59 13.94
CA ASP A 41 3.58 -11.46 13.83
C ASP A 41 4.00 -10.15 13.13
N ILE A 42 3.56 -9.04 13.71
CA ILE A 42 3.84 -7.69 13.21
C ILE A 42 5.34 -7.44 13.10
N LYS A 43 6.13 -7.98 14.03
CA LYS A 43 7.59 -7.82 14.04
C LYS A 43 8.25 -8.37 12.79
N THR A 44 7.83 -9.54 12.33
CA THR A 44 8.35 -10.12 11.10
C THR A 44 7.93 -9.29 9.89
N MET A 45 6.65 -8.90 9.80
CA MET A 45 6.13 -8.09 8.69
C MET A 45 6.89 -6.77 8.53
N VAL A 46 7.06 -6.01 9.62
CA VAL A 46 7.75 -4.71 9.54
C VAL A 46 9.24 -4.82 9.28
N ARG A 47 9.88 -5.94 9.67
CA ARG A 47 11.31 -6.18 9.36
C ARG A 47 11.52 -6.43 7.89
N ILE A 48 10.65 -7.24 7.29
CA ILE A 48 10.65 -7.50 5.84
C ILE A 48 10.43 -6.16 5.12
N PHE A 49 9.34 -5.48 5.44
CA PHE A 49 9.00 -4.20 4.81
C PHE A 49 10.10 -3.13 4.98
N ALA A 50 10.68 -3.00 6.17
CA ALA A 50 11.78 -2.06 6.43
C ALA A 50 13.05 -2.38 5.65
N SER A 51 13.29 -3.66 5.32
CA SER A 51 14.46 -4.07 4.54
C SER A 51 14.31 -3.76 3.04
N GLU A 52 13.07 -3.66 2.56
CA GLU A 52 12.74 -3.39 1.15
C GLU A 52 12.52 -1.90 0.87
N THR A 53 11.99 -1.16 1.83
CA THR A 53 11.71 0.29 1.71
C THR A 53 12.88 1.16 1.27
N PRO A 54 14.16 0.87 1.62
CA PRO A 54 15.30 1.67 1.16
C PRO A 54 15.47 1.72 -0.36
N ILE A 55 14.83 0.83 -1.13
CA ILE A 55 14.80 0.92 -2.60
C ILE A 55 14.22 2.26 -3.10
N THR A 56 13.40 2.92 -2.27
CA THR A 56 12.84 4.25 -2.55
C THR A 56 13.81 5.41 -2.30
N LEU A 57 14.99 5.13 -1.72
CA LEU A 57 15.98 6.13 -1.37
C LEU A 57 17.14 6.11 -2.38
N GLU A 58 17.59 7.30 -2.79
CA GLU A 58 18.70 7.48 -3.73
C GLU A 58 20.08 7.20 -3.12
N HIS A 59 20.14 6.68 -1.89
CA HIS A 59 21.39 6.42 -1.19
C HIS A 59 21.32 5.14 -0.34
N PRO A 60 22.47 4.50 -0.07
CA PRO A 60 22.52 3.36 0.85
C PRO A 60 22.04 3.75 2.25
N VAL A 61 21.41 2.81 2.94
CA VAL A 61 21.06 2.93 4.37
C VAL A 61 21.85 1.91 5.18
N LEU A 62 22.09 2.22 6.45
CA LEU A 62 22.73 1.27 7.35
C LEU A 62 21.70 0.30 7.93
N GLN A 63 22.15 -0.88 8.36
CA GLN A 63 21.29 -1.85 9.04
C GLN A 63 20.56 -1.24 10.25
N GLU A 64 21.24 -0.40 11.02
CA GLU A 64 20.63 0.32 12.14
C GLU A 64 19.52 1.30 11.73
N ASP A 65 19.55 1.82 10.49
CA ASP A 65 18.50 2.68 9.95
C ASP A 65 17.27 1.84 9.54
N ILE A 66 17.50 0.64 9.00
CA ILE A 66 16.45 -0.35 8.72
C ILE A 66 15.75 -0.77 10.01
N GLU A 67 16.51 -1.11 11.05
CA GLU A 67 15.96 -1.47 12.36
C GLU A 67 15.17 -0.33 13.00
N PHE A 68 15.64 0.90 12.82
CA PHE A 68 14.91 2.09 13.27
C PHE A 68 13.56 2.24 12.55
N LEU A 69 13.54 2.10 11.22
CA LEU A 69 12.30 2.15 10.44
C LEU A 69 11.33 1.03 10.85
N ALA A 70 11.83 -0.20 11.02
CA ALA A 70 11.02 -1.32 11.50
C ALA A 70 10.34 -0.99 12.84
N GLY A 71 11.07 -0.37 13.78
CA GLY A 71 10.52 0.08 15.05
C GLY A 71 9.46 1.18 14.91
N LEU A 72 9.63 2.11 13.97
CA LEU A 72 8.62 3.13 13.67
C LEU A 72 7.34 2.51 13.10
N PHE A 73 7.45 1.57 12.15
CA PHE A 73 6.31 0.87 11.57
C PHE A 73 5.61 -0.01 12.59
N GLU A 74 6.36 -0.76 13.42
CA GLU A 74 5.79 -1.57 14.50
C GLU A 74 4.96 -0.69 15.43
N LYS A 75 5.51 0.46 15.84
CA LYS A 75 4.82 1.39 16.71
C LYS A 75 3.54 1.91 16.06
N HIS A 76 3.58 2.33 14.80
CA HIS A 76 2.40 2.85 14.11
C HIS A 76 1.28 1.80 14.04
N ILE A 77 1.61 0.57 13.65
CA ILE A 77 0.67 -0.54 13.53
C ILE A 77 0.09 -0.93 14.90
N MET A 78 0.94 -1.07 15.91
CA MET A 78 0.50 -1.46 17.25
C MET A 78 -0.36 -0.40 17.92
N ASP A 79 -0.03 0.89 17.77
CA ASP A 79 -0.83 2.01 18.27
C ASP A 79 -2.23 2.01 17.60
N HIS A 80 -2.32 1.67 16.30
CA HIS A 80 -3.61 1.51 15.61
C HIS A 80 -4.41 0.32 16.14
N ILE A 81 -3.77 -0.84 16.30
CA ILE A 81 -4.41 -2.06 16.84
C ILE A 81 -4.97 -1.81 18.24
N GLU A 82 -4.20 -1.14 19.11
CA GLU A 82 -4.66 -0.75 20.45
C GLU A 82 -5.86 0.19 20.35
N LYS A 83 -5.79 1.21 19.49
CA LYS A 83 -6.87 2.19 19.29
C LYS A 83 -8.18 1.56 18.83
N ILE A 84 -8.13 0.52 17.99
CA ILE A 84 -9.34 -0.19 17.53
C ILE A 84 -9.81 -1.28 18.51
N GLY A 85 -9.04 -1.55 19.56
CA GLY A 85 -9.43 -2.47 20.65
C GLY A 85 -8.82 -3.87 20.58
N GLY A 86 -7.79 -4.09 19.77
CA GLY A 86 -7.07 -5.37 19.67
C GLY A 86 -7.12 -6.01 18.29
N PHE A 87 -6.34 -7.08 18.12
CA PHE A 87 -6.21 -7.82 16.85
C PHE A 87 -7.53 -8.42 16.36
N ASP A 88 -8.43 -8.79 17.25
CA ASP A 88 -9.75 -9.35 16.92
C ASP A 88 -10.70 -8.32 16.27
N LYS A 89 -10.30 -7.04 16.27
CA LYS A 89 -11.03 -5.93 15.66
C LYS A 89 -10.51 -5.55 14.27
N LEU A 90 -9.38 -6.13 13.85
CA LEU A 90 -8.85 -5.93 12.50
C LEU A 90 -9.86 -6.45 11.46
N ARG A 91 -10.05 -5.65 10.41
CA ARG A 91 -10.88 -6.00 9.26
C ARG A 91 -9.98 -6.22 8.07
N LEU A 92 -9.42 -7.43 8.00
CA LEU A 92 -8.53 -7.80 6.91
C LEU A 92 -9.31 -7.99 5.62
N MET A 93 -8.67 -7.62 4.52
CA MET A 93 -9.15 -7.86 3.17
C MET A 93 -8.99 -9.34 2.84
N THR A 94 -9.94 -9.89 2.11
CA THR A 94 -9.83 -11.19 1.47
C THR A 94 -8.88 -11.11 0.26
N HIS A 95 -8.36 -12.26 -0.20
CA HIS A 95 -7.57 -12.35 -1.42
C HIS A 95 -8.23 -11.63 -2.61
N ASP A 96 -9.53 -11.86 -2.85
CA ASP A 96 -10.26 -11.25 -3.94
C ASP A 96 -10.34 -9.71 -3.82
N GLU A 97 -10.48 -9.20 -2.60
CA GLU A 97 -10.47 -7.75 -2.34
C GLU A 97 -9.08 -7.15 -2.58
N LEU A 98 -8.01 -7.85 -2.20
CA LEU A 98 -6.64 -7.44 -2.49
C LEU A 98 -6.38 -7.42 -4.00
N MET A 99 -6.73 -8.49 -4.71
CA MET A 99 -6.59 -8.56 -6.17
C MET A 99 -7.36 -7.45 -6.88
N LYS A 100 -8.57 -7.13 -6.40
CA LYS A 100 -9.33 -6.00 -6.91
C LYS A 100 -8.63 -4.66 -6.66
N ARG A 101 -8.07 -4.45 -5.46
CA ARG A 101 -7.28 -3.24 -5.14
C ARG A 101 -6.07 -3.10 -6.05
N TRP A 102 -5.36 -4.20 -6.32
CA TRP A 102 -4.25 -4.25 -7.28
C TRP A 102 -4.70 -3.87 -8.69
N ASP A 103 -5.79 -4.46 -9.18
CA ASP A 103 -6.35 -4.15 -10.50
C ASP A 103 -6.80 -2.68 -10.59
N GLU A 104 -7.40 -2.13 -9.53
CA GLU A 104 -7.75 -0.71 -9.43
C GLU A 104 -6.52 0.21 -9.51
N GLY A 105 -5.42 -0.13 -8.84
CA GLY A 105 -4.16 0.63 -8.90
C GLY A 105 -3.49 0.57 -10.28
N VAL A 106 -3.55 -0.59 -10.95
CA VAL A 106 -3.10 -0.74 -12.34
C VAL A 106 -3.91 0.16 -13.27
N ALA A 107 -5.24 0.18 -13.13
CA ALA A 107 -6.09 1.06 -13.92
C ALA A 107 -5.71 2.54 -13.73
N ASP A 108 -5.43 2.98 -12.50
CA ASP A 108 -5.10 4.37 -12.18
C ASP A 108 -3.78 4.80 -12.83
N LEU A 109 -2.77 3.94 -12.76
CA LEU A 109 -1.48 4.17 -13.41
C LEU A 109 -1.64 4.32 -14.92
N PHE A 110 -2.34 3.38 -15.56
CA PHE A 110 -2.49 3.38 -17.02
C PHE A 110 -3.39 4.50 -17.52
N TYR A 111 -4.42 4.89 -16.76
CA TYR A 111 -5.21 6.09 -17.06
C TYR A 111 -4.33 7.34 -17.00
N ALA A 112 -3.51 7.51 -15.96
CA ALA A 112 -2.58 8.64 -15.86
C ALA A 112 -1.57 8.68 -17.02
N MET A 113 -1.14 7.52 -17.53
CA MET A 113 -0.31 7.43 -18.72
C MET A 113 -1.08 7.82 -19.99
N GLU A 114 -2.32 7.37 -20.17
CA GLU A 114 -3.16 7.76 -21.30
C GLU A 114 -3.38 9.28 -21.35
N GLN A 115 -3.62 9.91 -20.21
CA GLN A 115 -3.73 11.37 -20.11
C GLN A 115 -2.43 12.11 -20.52
N ARG A 116 -1.29 11.41 -20.57
CA ARG A 116 0.00 11.92 -21.05
C ARG A 116 0.31 11.53 -22.50
N GLY A 117 -0.66 10.95 -23.22
CA GLY A 117 -0.55 10.59 -24.63
C GLY A 117 0.01 9.19 -24.90
N TYR A 118 0.18 8.35 -23.88
CA TYR A 118 0.58 6.95 -24.08
C TYR A 118 -0.60 6.10 -24.51
N ILE A 119 -0.35 5.10 -25.37
CA ILE A 119 -1.39 4.19 -25.88
C ILE A 119 -1.34 2.87 -25.11
N ILE A 120 -2.46 2.48 -24.51
CA ILE A 120 -2.61 1.20 -23.83
C ILE A 120 -2.84 0.09 -24.87
N LYS A 121 -1.85 -0.81 -25.03
CA LYS A 121 -1.92 -1.91 -26.00
C LYS A 121 -2.48 -3.22 -25.43
N ASN A 122 -2.38 -3.42 -24.12
CA ASN A 122 -2.88 -4.64 -23.48
C ASN A 122 -4.41 -4.56 -23.36
N PRO A 123 -5.17 -5.48 -23.96
CA PRO A 123 -6.62 -5.41 -23.99
C PRO A 123 -7.25 -5.55 -22.59
N ARG A 124 -6.67 -6.37 -21.70
CA ARG A 124 -7.15 -6.50 -20.32
C ARG A 124 -7.05 -5.17 -19.58
N ILE A 125 -5.88 -4.53 -19.65
CA ILE A 125 -5.64 -3.25 -18.96
C ILE A 125 -6.50 -2.14 -19.56
N LYS A 126 -6.67 -2.11 -20.88
CA LYS A 126 -7.55 -1.16 -21.56
C LYS A 126 -9.00 -1.29 -21.05
N GLN A 127 -9.50 -2.52 -20.94
CA GLN A 127 -10.82 -2.79 -20.38
C GLN A 127 -10.94 -2.30 -18.92
N MET A 128 -9.94 -2.56 -18.07
CA MET A 128 -9.93 -2.10 -16.67
C MET A 128 -10.03 -0.56 -16.57
N VAL A 129 -9.27 0.16 -17.39
CA VAL A 129 -9.32 1.63 -17.45
C VAL A 129 -10.68 2.12 -17.95
N GLU A 130 -11.21 1.49 -19.00
CA GLU A 130 -12.53 1.82 -19.55
C GLU A 130 -13.66 1.64 -18.53
N GLU A 131 -13.67 0.52 -17.82
CA GLU A 131 -14.68 0.22 -16.80
C GLU A 131 -14.64 1.21 -15.63
N LYS A 132 -13.45 1.62 -15.18
CA LYS A 132 -13.28 2.52 -14.04
C LYS A 132 -13.54 3.99 -14.38
N TYR A 133 -13.01 4.47 -15.51
CA TYR A 133 -12.97 5.91 -15.82
C TYR A 133 -13.89 6.37 -16.94
N HIS A 134 -14.20 5.50 -17.91
CA HIS A 134 -14.96 5.88 -19.10
C HIS A 134 -16.40 5.39 -19.07
N ARG A 135 -16.71 4.35 -18.27
CA ARG A 135 -18.06 3.79 -18.14
C ARG A 135 -18.92 4.54 -17.11
N LYS A 136 -19.14 5.84 -17.32
CA LYS A 136 -20.29 6.57 -16.74
C LYS A 136 -21.09 7.25 -17.87
N GLY A 137 -21.98 6.48 -18.49
CA GLY A 137 -22.87 6.97 -19.54
C GLY A 137 -23.94 5.99 -20.03
N GLY A 138 -24.29 4.97 -19.25
CA GLY A 138 -25.32 3.99 -19.61
C GLY A 138 -26.59 4.15 -18.79
N SER A 139 -27.19 5.34 -18.72
CA SER A 139 -28.63 5.39 -18.46
C SER A 139 -29.34 5.10 -19.79
N CYS A 140 -30.01 3.95 -19.82
CA CYS A 140 -31.04 3.70 -20.82
C CYS A 140 -32.03 4.87 -20.77
N SER A 141 -32.08 5.67 -21.83
CA SER A 141 -33.28 6.43 -22.16
C SER A 141 -34.04 5.61 -23.19
N ASN A 142 -34.83 4.66 -22.70
CA ASN A 142 -36.00 4.20 -23.45
C ASN A 142 -37.08 5.27 -23.24
N VAL A 143 -37.24 6.14 -24.24
CA VAL A 143 -38.54 6.75 -24.59
C VAL A 143 -38.62 6.78 -26.10
#